data_AF-A0A959JT59-F1
#
_entry.id   AF-A0A959JT59-F1
#
_cell.length_a   1.000
_cell.length_b   1.000
_cell.length_c   1.000
_cell.angle_alpha   90.00
_cell.angle_beta   90.00
_cell.angle_gamma   90.00
#
_symmetry.space_group_name_H-M   'P 1'
#
loop_
_entity.id
_entity.type
_entity.pdbx_description
1 polymer ?
#
loop_
_entity_poly.entity_id
_entity_poly.type
_entity_poly.pdbx_seq_one_letter_code
_entity_poly.pdbx_strand_id
1 'polypeptide(L)' 'YLFTFFDAAITQNKTSEKNDTDYPIGFGAGLTFETRAGIFGLSYALGRQQGNPIDFRSGKIHFGYVSLF' A
#
# COMPACT_ATOMS: atom_id res chain seq x y z
N TYR A 1 -9.98 14.09 6.02
CA TYR A 1 -8.56 14.39 6.28
C TYR A 1 -7.69 13.81 5.17
N LEU A 2 -6.52 14.41 4.92
CA LEU A 2 -5.47 13.84 4.06
C LEU A 2 -4.42 13.16 4.94
N PHE A 3 -3.78 12.13 4.41
CA PHE A 3 -2.70 11.42 5.07
C PHE A 3 -1.67 10.88 4.08
N THR A 4 -0.46 10.67 4.57
CA THR A 4 0.60 9.93 3.86
C THR A 4 1.07 8.79 4.74
N PHE A 5 1.55 7.72 4.13
CA PHE A 5 2.06 6.56 4.85
C PHE A 5 3.33 6.03 4.19
N PHE A 6 4.12 5.32 4.99
CA PHE A 6 5.33 4.63 4.59
C PHE A 6 5.44 3.34 5.40
N ASP A 7 5.68 2.23 4.71
CA ASP A 7 5.80 0.88 5.24
C ASP A 7 7.11 0.26 4.77
N ALA A 8 7.78 -0.48 5.65
CA ALA A 8 8.96 -1.26 5.32
C ALA A 8 8.84 -2.65 5.94
N ALA A 9 9.29 -3.66 5.22
CA ALA A 9 9.28 -5.05 5.68
C ALA A 9 10.55 -5.78 5.25
N ILE A 10 10.78 -6.93 5.88
CA ILE A 10 11.88 -7.85 5.56
C ILE A 10 11.24 -9.21 5.33
N THR A 11 11.44 -9.79 4.15
CA THR A 11 10.96 -11.13 3.83
C THR A 11 12.15 -12.04 3.60
N GLN A 12 12.18 -13.17 4.30
CA GLN A 12 13.21 -14.19 4.13
C GLN A 12 12.57 -15.49 3.68
N ASN A 13 13.11 -16.08 2.62
CA ASN A 13 12.78 -17.43 2.19
C ASN A 13 14.03 -18.31 2.36
N LYS A 14 13.95 -19.26 3.30
CA LYS A 14 15.00 -20.25 3.59
C LYS A 14 14.43 -21.64 3.35
N THR A 15 14.47 -22.06 2.09
CA THR A 15 14.14 -23.41 1.63
C THR A 15 15.44 -24.12 1.22
N SER A 16 15.46 -25.46 1.19
CA SER A 16 16.62 -26.24 0.73
C SER A 16 17.13 -25.85 -0.66
N GLU A 17 16.28 -25.26 -1.51
CA GLU A 17 16.61 -24.80 -2.87
C GLU A 17 16.78 -23.28 -3.02
N LYS A 18 16.34 -22.46 -2.05
CA LYS A 18 16.35 -21.00 -2.18
C LYS A 18 16.65 -20.31 -0.84
N ASN A 19 17.67 -19.46 -0.82
CA ASN A 19 18.02 -18.57 0.28
C ASN A 19 17.92 -17.12 -0.21
N ASP A 20 16.72 -16.56 -0.12
CA ASP A 20 16.40 -15.22 -0.65
C ASP A 20 15.98 -14.31 0.49
N THR A 21 16.57 -13.11 0.55
CA THR A 21 16.21 -12.08 1.52
C THR A 21 15.89 -10.81 0.76
N ASP A 22 14.65 -10.36 0.91
CA ASP A 22 14.13 -9.18 0.24
C ASP A 22 13.65 -8.13 1.25
N TYR A 23 13.76 -6.88 0.85
CA TYR A 23 13.45 -5.70 1.67
C TYR A 23 12.40 -4.87 0.95
N PRO A 24 11.13 -5.33 0.95
CA PRO A 24 10.05 -4.56 0.35
C PRO A 24 9.79 -3.27 1.14
N ILE A 25 9.57 -2.20 0.41
CA ILE A 25 9.11 -0.92 0.95
C ILE A 25 7.90 -0.45 0.16
N GLY A 26 6.96 0.17 0.85
CA GLY A 26 5.74 0.75 0.30
C GLY A 26 5.52 2.15 0.85
N PHE A 27 4.92 3.02 0.06
CA PHE A 27 4.55 4.37 0.50
C PHE A 27 3.38 4.88 -0.31
N GLY A 28 2.68 5.86 0.22
CA GLY A 28 1.52 6.39 -0.47
C GLY A 28 0.88 7.57 0.22
N ALA A 29 -0.19 8.03 -0.40
CA ALA A 29 -1.03 9.10 0.11
C ALA A 29 -2.48 8.70 0.00
N GLY A 30 -3.29 9.21 0.91
CA GLY A 30 -4.72 8.98 0.90
C GLY A 30 -5.50 10.16 1.43
N LEU A 31 -6.80 10.08 1.19
CA LEU A 31 -7.77 11.05 1.61
C LEU A 31 -9.01 10.30 2.10
N THR A 32 -9.54 10.78 3.21
CA THR A 32 -10.80 10.31 3.77
C THR A 32 -11.72 11.51 3.87
N PHE A 33 -12.93 11.41 3.34
CA PHE A 33 -13.91 12.48 3.41
C PHE A 33 -15.28 11.93 3.79
N GLU A 34 -15.99 12.72 4.57
CA GLU A 34 -17.35 12.40 5.00
C GLU A 34 -18.35 13.11 4.09
N THR A 35 -19.42 12.40 3.77
CA THR A 35 -20.55 12.90 2.99
C THR A 35 -21.85 12.51 3.71
N ARG A 36 -22.98 13.06 3.27
CA ARG A 36 -24.31 12.66 3.79
C ARG A 36 -24.61 11.17 3.62
N ALA A 37 -23.99 10.49 2.66
CA ALA A 37 -24.19 9.06 2.43
C ALA A 37 -23.30 8.18 3.34
N GLY A 38 -22.19 8.72 3.85
CA GLY A 38 -21.19 7.96 4.59
C GLY A 38 -19.78 8.52 4.45
N ILE A 39 -18.81 7.75 4.95
CA ILE A 39 -17.38 8.05 4.93
C ILE A 39 -16.73 7.31 3.77
N PHE A 40 -16.08 8.07 2.88
CA PHE A 40 -15.29 7.55 1.77
C PHE A 40 -13.81 7.65 2.09
N GLY A 41 -13.07 6.58 1.82
CA GLY A 41 -11.62 6.54 1.91
C GLY A 41 -11.02 6.17 0.55
N LEU A 42 -10.01 6.90 0.12
CA LEU A 42 -9.24 6.61 -1.08
C LEU A 42 -7.75 6.70 -0.75
N SER A 43 -6.97 5.70 -1.10
CA SER A 43 -5.52 5.74 -0.99
C SER A 43 -4.83 5.23 -2.26
N TYR A 44 -3.71 5.86 -2.60
CA TYR A 44 -2.82 5.48 -3.68
C TYR A 44 -1.48 5.07 -3.11
N ALA A 45 -1.03 3.86 -3.45
CA ALA A 45 0.16 3.23 -2.91
C ALA A 45 1.14 2.85 -4.03
N LEU A 46 2.42 3.07 -3.78
CA LEU A 46 3.54 2.62 -4.59
C LEU A 46 4.46 1.76 -3.72
N GLY A 47 5.19 0.85 -4.33
CA GLY A 47 6.13 0.02 -3.60
C GLY A 47 7.10 -0.72 -4.50
N ARG A 48 8.10 -1.34 -3.87
CA ARG A 48 9.08 -2.23 -4.51
C ARG A 48 9.22 -3.51 -3.71
N GLN A 49 9.43 -4.60 -4.41
CA GLN A 49 9.63 -5.93 -3.84
C GLN A 49 10.46 -6.78 -4.82
N GLN A 50 11.32 -7.66 -4.29
CA GLN A 50 12.08 -8.69 -5.01
C GLN A 50 12.90 -8.13 -6.19
N GLY A 51 13.54 -6.99 -5.98
CA GLY A 51 14.35 -6.32 -7.02
C GLY A 51 13.55 -5.57 -8.09
N ASN A 52 12.21 -5.56 -8.04
CA ASN A 52 11.42 -4.72 -8.93
C ASN A 52 11.54 -3.25 -8.53
N PRO A 53 11.91 -2.34 -9.44
CA PRO A 53 11.96 -0.90 -9.15
C PRO A 53 10.55 -0.36 -8.87
N ILE A 54 10.50 0.79 -8.22
CA ILE A 54 9.24 1.51 -8.03
C ILE A 54 8.74 1.95 -9.41
N ASP A 55 7.63 1.38 -9.86
CA ASP A 55 6.95 1.76 -11.09
C ASP A 55 5.68 2.56 -10.77
N PHE A 56 5.73 3.86 -11.08
CA PHE A 56 4.63 4.80 -10.90
C PHE A 56 3.37 4.45 -11.69
N ARG A 57 3.47 3.61 -12.72
CA ARG A 57 2.33 3.13 -13.52
C ARG A 57 1.64 1.92 -12.89
N SER A 58 2.32 1.23 -11.97
CA SER A 58 1.83 0.02 -11.30
C SER A 58 1.26 0.29 -9.90
N GLY A 59 1.06 1.56 -9.55
CA GLY A 59 0.52 1.94 -8.24
C GLY A 59 -0.85 1.35 -8.00
N LYS A 60 -1.11 0.99 -6.74
CA LYS A 60 -2.36 0.37 -6.29
C LYS A 60 -3.28 1.44 -5.72
N ILE A 61 -4.55 1.34 -6.07
CA ILE A 61 -5.61 2.18 -5.50
C ILE A 61 -6.44 1.32 -4.55
N HIS A 62 -6.61 1.77 -3.31
CA HIS A 62 -7.54 1.17 -2.35
C HIS A 62 -8.68 2.16 -2.08
N PHE A 63 -9.90 1.68 -2.24
CA PHE A 63 -11.12 2.46 -2.02
C PHE A 63 -11.98 1.78 -0.97
N GLY A 64 -12.46 2.56 0.00
CA GLY A 64 -13.33 2.10 1.07
C GLY A 64 -14.54 3.01 1.24
N TYR A 65 -15.66 2.42 1.61
CA TYR A 65 -16.89 3.14 1.94
C TYR A 65 -17.49 2.53 3.20
N VAL A 66 -17.73 3.38 4.20
CA VAL A 66 -18.44 3.03 5.43
C VAL A 66 -19.69 3.87 5.45
N SER A 67 -20.84 3.23 5.52
CA SER A 67 -22.08 3.98 5.65
C SER A 67 -22.49 4.16 7.11
N LEU A 68 -23.22 5.24 7.34
CA LEU A 68 -23.60 5.75 8.66
C LEU A 68 -25.11 5.55 8.93
N PHE A 69 -25.76 4.64 8.20
CA PHE A 69 -27.22 4.40 8.34
C PHE A 69 -27.61 3.86 9.72
#